data_AF-A0A5B1LH84-F1
#
_entry.id   AF-A0A5B1LH84-F1
#
_cell.length_a   1.000
_cell.length_b   1.000
_cell.length_c   1.000
_cell.angle_alpha   90.00
_cell.angle_beta   90.00
_cell.angle_gamma   90.00
#
_symmetry.space_group_name_H-M   'P 1'
#
loop_
_entity.id
_entity.type
_entity.pdbx_description
1 polymer ?
#
loop_
_entity_poly.entity_id
_entity_poly.type
_entity_poly.pdbx_seq_one_letter_code
_entity_poly.pdbx_strand_id
1 'polypeptide(L)'
;MEARSESRLEQKTPYVGIAVTFVCALVIGMGLAWAFLAMRAVAGVGGSCGSSNTYAVVTPCPDGSWLIAIAIPAMLIAMFVGAGVGSSIGAPALILPLWALLFTSLGWNFLEFGFGGDVNVGFIVCGIMFWGMAAPAWVAIWVAFRKEGRTTSLWWWLTDAVLLAVGAFLGVAVYALASA
;
A
#
# COMPACT_ATOMS: atom_id res chain seq x y z
N MET A 1 -1.27 27.83 37.26
CA MET A 1 -0.45 26.63 36.98
C MET A 1 -0.97 25.87 35.75
N GLU A 2 -2.14 26.20 35.20
CA GLU A 2 -2.67 25.63 33.94
C GLU A 2 -1.77 25.82 32.69
N ALA A 3 -1.15 26.98 32.47
CA ALA A 3 -0.33 27.18 31.26
C ALA A 3 0.90 26.24 31.16
N ARG A 4 1.38 25.71 32.30
CA ARG A 4 2.45 24.70 32.35
C ARG A 4 1.93 23.26 32.11
N SER A 5 0.62 23.05 32.21
CA SER A 5 -0.06 21.80 31.87
C SER A 5 -0.30 21.72 30.36
N GLU A 6 -0.77 22.80 29.73
CA GLU A 6 -1.00 22.86 28.27
C GLU A 6 0.29 22.74 27.47
N SER A 7 1.36 23.44 27.86
CA SER A 7 2.68 23.29 27.23
C SER A 7 3.29 21.89 27.38
N ARG A 8 2.93 21.14 28.44
CA ARG A 8 3.40 19.77 28.65
C ARG A 8 2.53 18.73 27.92
N LEU A 9 1.30 19.08 27.57
CA LEU A 9 0.42 18.31 26.68
C LEU A 9 0.79 18.53 25.22
N GLU A 10 1.17 19.75 24.80
CA GLU A 10 1.72 20.02 23.46
C GLU A 10 3.09 19.36 23.23
N GLN A 11 3.92 19.26 24.26
CA GLN A 11 5.28 18.69 24.17
C GLN A 11 5.31 17.16 24.36
N LYS A 12 4.20 16.54 24.83
CA LYS A 12 3.96 15.09 24.80
C LYS A 12 3.24 14.73 23.49
N THR A 13 3.86 14.20 22.44
CA THR A 13 5.20 13.62 22.31
C THR A 13 5.43 13.39 20.82
N PRO A 14 6.49 13.95 20.20
CA PRO A 14 6.84 13.62 18.80
C PRO A 14 6.93 12.10 18.59
N TYR A 15 7.28 11.34 19.62
CA TYR A 15 7.33 9.88 19.63
C TYR A 15 6.00 9.19 19.29
N VAL A 16 4.85 9.72 19.73
CA VAL A 16 3.54 9.13 19.39
C VAL A 16 3.25 9.35 17.92
N GLY A 17 3.55 10.55 17.39
CA GLY A 17 3.41 10.83 15.97
C GLY A 17 4.30 9.91 15.11
N ILE A 18 5.56 9.77 15.48
CA ILE A 18 6.52 8.86 14.83
C ILE A 18 6.00 7.41 14.86
N ALA A 19 5.56 6.93 16.03
CA ALA A 19 5.05 5.57 16.18
C ALA A 19 3.81 5.33 15.30
N VAL A 20 2.89 6.27 15.24
CA VAL A 20 1.70 6.18 14.37
C VAL A 20 2.10 6.14 12.91
N THR A 21 2.98 7.02 12.44
CA THR A 21 3.48 7.01 11.05
C THR A 21 4.14 5.68 10.71
N PHE A 22 4.96 5.12 11.62
CA PHE A 22 5.61 3.83 11.39
C PHE A 22 4.63 2.67 11.30
N VAL A 23 3.64 2.63 12.20
CA VAL A 23 2.56 1.63 12.14
C VAL A 23 1.78 1.76 10.84
N CYS A 24 1.46 2.98 10.40
CA CYS A 24 0.80 3.21 9.12
C CYS A 24 1.64 2.70 7.94
N ALA A 25 2.95 2.94 7.91
CA ALA A 25 3.85 2.44 6.88
C ALA A 25 3.89 0.90 6.84
N LEU A 26 3.95 0.24 8.01
CA LEU A 26 3.88 -1.22 8.12
C LEU A 26 2.56 -1.78 7.60
N VAL A 27 1.43 -1.18 7.99
CA VAL A 27 0.09 -1.57 7.53
C VAL A 27 -0.05 -1.38 6.02
N ILE A 28 0.50 -0.30 5.47
CA ILE A 28 0.53 -0.07 4.02
C ILE A 28 1.33 -1.17 3.33
N GLY A 29 2.54 -1.47 3.79
CA GLY A 29 3.38 -2.53 3.22
C GLY A 29 2.67 -3.89 3.24
N MET A 30 2.04 -4.22 4.37
CA MET A 30 1.29 -5.46 4.56
C MET A 30 0.08 -5.54 3.63
N GLY A 31 -0.71 -4.48 3.55
CA GLY A 31 -1.87 -4.39 2.67
C GLY A 31 -1.50 -4.43 1.19
N LEU A 32 -0.35 -3.85 0.81
CA LEU A 32 0.18 -3.95 -0.55
C LEU A 32 0.50 -5.39 -0.92
N ALA A 33 1.18 -6.13 -0.04
CA ALA A 33 1.46 -7.55 -0.26
C ALA A 33 0.17 -8.37 -0.38
N TRP A 34 -0.81 -8.14 0.49
CA TRP A 34 -2.10 -8.83 0.42
C TRP A 34 -2.87 -8.51 -0.85
N ALA A 35 -2.97 -7.24 -1.23
CA ALA A 35 -3.64 -6.83 -2.46
C ALA A 35 -2.95 -7.42 -3.70
N PHE A 36 -1.61 -7.41 -3.71
CA PHE A 36 -0.81 -8.01 -4.77
C PHE A 36 -1.08 -9.51 -4.89
N LEU A 37 -0.93 -10.27 -3.82
CA LEU A 37 -1.08 -11.74 -3.83
C LEU A 37 -2.53 -12.17 -4.07
N ALA A 38 -3.50 -11.51 -3.46
CA ALA A 38 -4.92 -11.80 -3.69
C ALA A 38 -5.31 -11.56 -5.15
N MET A 39 -4.83 -10.47 -5.76
CA MET A 39 -5.06 -10.21 -7.18
C MET A 39 -4.45 -11.32 -8.05
N ARG A 40 -3.23 -11.78 -7.74
CA ARG A 40 -2.61 -12.90 -8.47
C ARG A 40 -3.44 -14.18 -8.37
N ALA A 41 -3.99 -14.46 -7.20
CA ALA A 41 -4.85 -15.62 -7.00
C ALA A 41 -6.12 -15.52 -7.87
N VAL A 42 -6.77 -14.36 -7.91
CA VAL A 42 -7.96 -14.13 -8.74
C VAL A 42 -7.63 -14.16 -10.24
N ALA A 43 -6.52 -13.57 -10.66
CA ALA A 43 -6.06 -13.60 -12.04
C ALA A 43 -5.73 -15.03 -12.51
N GLY A 44 -5.18 -15.86 -11.62
CA GLY A 44 -4.91 -17.28 -11.89
C GLY A 44 -6.15 -18.13 -12.19
N VAL A 45 -7.34 -17.70 -11.75
CA VAL A 45 -8.63 -18.38 -12.03
C VAL A 45 -9.46 -17.69 -13.14
N GLY A 46 -8.85 -16.78 -13.89
CA GLY A 46 -9.51 -16.10 -15.01
C GLY A 46 -9.96 -14.66 -14.72
N GLY A 47 -9.55 -14.07 -13.59
CA GLY A 47 -9.77 -12.66 -13.29
C GLY A 47 -11.10 -12.32 -12.60
N SER A 48 -11.97 -13.30 -12.39
CA SER A 48 -13.20 -13.14 -11.63
C SER A 48 -13.53 -14.41 -10.87
N CYS A 49 -13.85 -14.26 -9.59
CA CYS A 49 -14.32 -15.34 -8.74
C CYS A 49 -15.37 -14.79 -7.77
N GLY A 50 -16.18 -15.68 -7.19
CA GLY A 50 -17.13 -15.29 -6.16
C GLY A 50 -17.55 -16.48 -5.32
N SER A 51 -18.30 -16.20 -4.26
CA SER A 51 -19.03 -17.20 -3.49
C SER A 51 -20.49 -16.81 -3.50
N SER A 52 -21.37 -17.66 -4.02
CA SER A 52 -22.80 -17.38 -4.03
C SER A 52 -23.59 -18.53 -3.42
N ASN A 53 -24.78 -18.17 -2.94
CA ASN A 53 -25.93 -19.06 -2.78
C ASN A 53 -27.05 -18.74 -3.80
N THR A 54 -26.93 -17.67 -4.60
CA THR A 54 -28.05 -17.07 -5.36
C THR A 54 -27.74 -16.61 -6.80
N TYR A 55 -26.47 -16.44 -7.18
CA TYR A 55 -26.05 -16.12 -8.56
C TYR A 55 -25.16 -17.24 -9.11
N ALA A 56 -25.19 -17.53 -10.41
CA ALA A 56 -24.34 -18.58 -10.98
C ALA A 56 -22.85 -18.16 -10.90
N VAL A 57 -22.17 -18.60 -9.83
CA VAL A 57 -20.72 -18.47 -9.71
C VAL A 57 -20.10 -19.48 -10.64
N VAL A 58 -19.32 -18.99 -11.60
CA VAL A 58 -18.59 -19.83 -12.55
C VAL A 58 -17.36 -20.45 -11.89
N THR A 59 -16.70 -19.71 -10.99
CA THR A 59 -15.45 -20.15 -10.34
C THR A 59 -15.39 -19.72 -8.87
N PRO A 60 -15.20 -20.66 -7.92
CA PRO A 60 -15.00 -20.32 -6.50
C PRO A 60 -13.69 -19.54 -6.31
N CYS A 61 -13.67 -18.62 -5.35
CA CYS A 61 -12.46 -17.85 -5.05
C CYS A 61 -11.39 -18.69 -4.35
N PRO A 62 -10.12 -18.60 -4.79
CA PRO A 62 -9.00 -19.23 -4.09
C PRO A 62 -8.86 -18.69 -2.66
N ASP A 63 -8.32 -19.53 -1.77
CA ASP A 63 -8.02 -19.13 -0.41
C ASP A 63 -7.02 -17.95 -0.36
N GLY A 64 -7.17 -17.12 0.67
CA GLY A 64 -6.41 -15.88 0.84
C GLY A 64 -6.89 -14.69 0.00
N SER A 65 -7.69 -14.91 -1.06
CA SER A 65 -8.17 -13.80 -1.91
C SER A 65 -9.07 -12.80 -1.18
N TRP A 66 -9.79 -13.25 -0.14
CA TRP A 66 -10.61 -12.41 0.73
C TRP A 66 -9.83 -11.33 1.48
N LEU A 67 -8.51 -11.49 1.65
CA LEU A 67 -7.65 -10.50 2.30
C LEU A 67 -7.66 -9.16 1.57
N ILE A 68 -7.94 -9.12 0.27
CA ILE A 68 -8.04 -7.85 -0.48
C ILE A 68 -9.15 -6.94 0.07
N ALA A 69 -10.25 -7.52 0.57
CA ALA A 69 -11.37 -6.78 1.14
C ALA A 69 -11.01 -6.05 2.45
N ILE A 70 -9.97 -6.55 3.15
CA ILE A 70 -9.41 -5.91 4.36
C ILE A 70 -8.25 -5.01 3.99
N ALA A 71 -7.40 -5.44 3.05
CA ALA A 71 -6.19 -4.73 2.64
C ALA A 71 -6.51 -3.31 2.16
N ILE A 72 -7.49 -3.16 1.26
CA ILE A 72 -7.78 -1.86 0.64
C ILE A 72 -8.28 -0.84 1.67
N PRO A 73 -9.31 -1.13 2.51
CA PRO A 73 -9.71 -0.19 3.56
C PRO A 73 -8.60 0.10 4.58
N ALA A 74 -7.84 -0.92 5.00
CA ALA A 74 -6.76 -0.74 5.96
C ALA A 74 -5.65 0.19 5.41
N MET A 75 -5.27 0.01 4.14
CA MET A 75 -4.30 0.89 3.47
C MET A 75 -4.82 2.33 3.36
N LEU A 76 -6.09 2.53 2.99
CA LEU A 76 -6.67 3.86 2.86
C LEU A 76 -6.72 4.59 4.22
N ILE A 77 -7.14 3.89 5.28
CA ILE A 77 -7.15 4.46 6.64
C ILE A 77 -5.72 4.79 7.07
N ALA A 78 -4.78 3.86 6.91
CA ALA A 78 -3.38 4.07 7.25
C ALA A 78 -2.76 5.24 6.45
N MET A 79 -3.14 5.41 5.19
CA MET A 79 -2.71 6.54 4.36
C MET A 79 -3.18 7.87 4.93
N PHE A 80 -4.49 8.03 5.20
CA PHE A 80 -5.03 9.30 5.67
C PHE A 80 -4.53 9.63 7.07
N VAL A 81 -4.48 8.65 7.98
CA VAL A 81 -3.95 8.83 9.34
C VAL A 81 -2.45 9.15 9.28
N GLY A 82 -1.68 8.37 8.52
CA GLY A 82 -0.24 8.53 8.39
C GLY A 82 0.16 9.86 7.73
N ALA A 83 -0.58 10.31 6.71
CA ALA A 83 -0.36 11.62 6.09
C ALA A 83 -0.75 12.77 7.03
N GLY A 84 -1.87 12.65 7.74
CA GLY A 84 -2.33 13.65 8.71
C GLY A 84 -1.32 13.84 9.84
N VAL A 85 -0.94 12.74 10.51
CA VAL A 85 0.03 12.77 11.61
C VAL A 85 1.44 13.10 11.11
N GLY A 86 1.85 12.57 9.96
CA GLY A 86 3.16 12.82 9.35
C GLY A 86 3.40 14.31 9.08
N SER A 87 2.36 15.03 8.64
CA SER A 87 2.45 16.48 8.40
C SER A 87 2.77 17.29 9.67
N SER A 88 2.34 16.81 10.84
CA SER A 88 2.60 17.48 12.13
C SER A 88 4.04 17.31 12.65
N ILE A 89 4.74 16.26 12.19
CA ILE A 89 6.12 15.92 12.62
C ILE A 89 7.16 16.17 11.52
N GLY A 90 6.76 16.74 10.38
CA GLY A 90 7.65 17.00 9.23
C GLY A 90 8.07 15.73 8.48
N ALA A 91 7.32 14.64 8.60
CA ALA A 91 7.52 13.42 7.83
C ALA A 91 6.90 13.56 6.42
N PRO A 92 7.47 12.92 5.39
CA PRO A 92 6.91 12.92 4.04
C PRO A 92 5.52 12.29 4.01
N ALA A 93 4.67 12.77 3.11
CA ALA A 93 3.29 12.30 3.01
C ALA A 93 3.25 10.87 2.44
N LEU A 94 2.81 9.90 3.25
CA LEU A 94 2.68 8.47 2.91
C LEU A 94 1.74 8.19 1.71
N ILE A 95 0.94 9.17 1.30
CA ILE A 95 0.08 9.10 0.10
C ILE A 95 0.88 8.85 -1.17
N LEU A 96 2.05 9.50 -1.33
CA LEU A 96 2.86 9.33 -2.54
C LEU A 96 3.45 7.92 -2.65
N PRO A 97 4.12 7.37 -1.61
CA PRO A 97 4.57 5.98 -1.60
C PRO A 97 3.43 4.98 -1.82
N LEU A 98 2.31 5.11 -1.10
CA LEU A 98 1.19 4.18 -1.27
C LEU A 98 0.68 4.20 -2.71
N TRP A 99 0.42 5.39 -3.26
CA TRP A 99 -0.11 5.53 -4.62
C TRP A 99 0.86 4.95 -5.65
N ALA A 100 2.14 5.31 -5.56
CA ALA A 100 3.17 4.80 -6.47
C ALA A 100 3.26 3.27 -6.39
N LEU A 101 3.40 2.69 -5.20
CA LEU A 101 3.59 1.26 -5.02
C LEU A 101 2.35 0.44 -5.33
N LEU A 102 1.15 0.91 -4.93
CA LEU A 102 -0.11 0.22 -5.21
C LEU A 102 -0.35 0.11 -6.71
N PHE A 103 -0.28 1.22 -7.44
CA PHE A 103 -0.56 1.20 -8.86
C PHE A 103 0.55 0.55 -9.68
N THR A 104 1.81 0.67 -9.26
CA THR A 104 2.92 -0.05 -9.92
C THR A 104 2.79 -1.56 -9.73
N SER A 105 2.51 -2.02 -8.51
CA SER A 105 2.38 -3.45 -8.21
C SER A 105 1.16 -4.08 -8.91
N LEU A 106 0.02 -3.39 -8.91
CA LEU A 106 -1.17 -3.84 -9.67
C LEU A 106 -0.91 -3.82 -11.17
N GLY A 107 -0.33 -2.74 -11.70
CA GLY A 107 0.03 -2.62 -13.10
C GLY A 107 0.96 -3.73 -13.56
N TRP A 108 1.96 -4.08 -12.74
CA TRP A 108 2.85 -5.21 -12.98
C TRP A 108 2.10 -6.54 -13.06
N ASN A 109 1.25 -6.84 -12.07
CA ASN A 109 0.46 -8.06 -12.09
C ASN A 109 -0.37 -8.18 -13.38
N PHE A 110 -1.13 -7.14 -13.73
CA PHE A 110 -1.97 -7.17 -14.93
C PHE A 110 -1.17 -7.38 -16.22
N LEU A 111 0.00 -6.75 -16.36
CA LEU A 111 0.86 -6.98 -17.52
C LEU A 111 1.40 -8.42 -17.53
N GLU A 112 1.84 -8.94 -16.39
CA GLU A 112 2.37 -10.30 -16.29
C GLU A 112 1.31 -11.34 -16.68
N PHE A 113 0.08 -11.25 -16.15
CA PHE A 113 -1.01 -12.15 -16.57
C PHE A 113 -1.51 -11.89 -17.99
N GLY A 114 -1.37 -10.66 -18.49
CA GLY A 114 -1.71 -10.31 -19.86
C GLY A 114 -0.81 -10.99 -20.90
N PHE A 115 0.46 -11.27 -20.55
CA PHE A 115 1.47 -11.87 -21.43
C PHE A 115 1.88 -13.31 -21.06
N GLY A 116 1.52 -13.81 -19.86
CA GLY A 116 2.02 -15.08 -19.31
C GLY A 116 1.44 -16.36 -19.92
N GLY A 117 0.53 -16.27 -20.89
CA GLY A 117 -0.11 -17.40 -21.56
C GLY A 117 -0.78 -16.95 -22.85
N ASP A 118 -2.10 -17.17 -22.96
CA ASP A 118 -2.89 -16.53 -24.02
C ASP A 118 -2.95 -15.02 -23.79
N VAL A 119 -2.73 -14.26 -24.86
CA VAL A 119 -2.70 -12.80 -24.79
C VAL A 119 -4.07 -12.27 -24.37
N ASN A 120 -4.16 -11.73 -23.15
CA ASN A 120 -5.36 -11.11 -22.63
C ASN A 120 -5.27 -9.59 -22.74
N VAL A 121 -5.90 -9.03 -23.79
CA VAL A 121 -5.90 -7.59 -24.07
C VAL A 121 -6.50 -6.78 -22.93
N GLY A 122 -7.53 -7.29 -22.25
CA GLY A 122 -8.16 -6.60 -21.12
C GLY A 122 -7.18 -6.38 -19.97
N PHE A 123 -6.40 -7.41 -19.64
CA PHE A 123 -5.37 -7.30 -18.61
C PHE A 123 -4.25 -6.35 -19.04
N ILE A 124 -3.81 -6.38 -20.30
CA ILE A 124 -2.79 -5.46 -20.82
C ILE A 124 -3.26 -4.00 -20.70
N VAL A 125 -4.48 -3.70 -21.14
CA VAL A 125 -5.06 -2.34 -21.06
C VAL A 125 -5.13 -1.86 -19.61
N CYS A 126 -5.64 -2.70 -18.69
CA CYS A 126 -5.66 -2.38 -17.27
C CYS A 126 -4.25 -2.15 -16.70
N GLY A 127 -3.28 -2.98 -17.08
CA GLY A 127 -1.89 -2.86 -16.65
C GLY A 127 -1.26 -1.53 -17.06
N ILE A 128 -1.42 -1.14 -18.33
CA ILE A 128 -0.94 0.15 -18.85
C ILE A 128 -1.62 1.32 -18.14
N MET A 129 -2.94 1.23 -17.92
CA MET A 129 -3.69 2.29 -17.22
C MET A 129 -3.18 2.48 -15.79
N PHE A 130 -2.91 1.41 -15.04
CA PHE A 130 -2.37 1.50 -13.70
C PHE A 130 -0.94 2.05 -13.67
N TRP A 131 -0.08 1.69 -14.61
CA TRP A 131 1.22 2.34 -14.77
C TRP A 131 1.09 3.84 -15.06
N GLY A 132 0.12 4.23 -15.90
CA GLY A 132 -0.22 5.63 -16.13
C GLY A 132 -0.67 6.37 -14.87
N MET A 133 -1.46 5.72 -14.01
CA MET A 133 -1.87 6.25 -12.71
C MET A 133 -0.72 6.32 -11.69
N ALA A 134 0.27 5.41 -11.78
CA ALA A 134 1.45 5.41 -10.91
C ALA A 134 2.46 6.51 -11.29
N ALA A 135 2.57 6.83 -12.58
CA ALA A 135 3.54 7.79 -13.12
C ALA A 135 3.57 9.15 -12.40
N PRO A 136 2.44 9.87 -12.16
CA PRO A 136 2.49 11.17 -11.48
C PRO A 136 3.04 11.08 -10.05
N ALA A 137 2.79 9.98 -9.33
CA ALA A 137 3.33 9.78 -7.99
C ALA A 137 4.86 9.56 -8.03
N TRP A 138 5.36 8.75 -8.96
CA TRP A 138 6.80 8.58 -9.16
C TRP A 138 7.51 9.87 -9.54
N VAL A 139 6.91 10.68 -10.42
CA VAL A 139 7.44 12.00 -10.78
C VAL A 139 7.49 12.92 -9.57
N ALA A 140 6.42 12.96 -8.76
CA ALA A 140 6.37 13.78 -7.55
C ALA A 140 7.45 13.37 -6.52
N ILE A 141 7.62 12.07 -6.29
CA ILE A 141 8.67 11.52 -5.43
C ILE A 141 10.06 11.93 -5.95
N TRP A 142 10.30 11.79 -7.24
CA TRP A 142 11.57 12.16 -7.86
C TRP A 142 11.87 13.66 -7.77
N VAL A 143 10.86 14.52 -7.98
CA VAL A 143 11.00 15.97 -7.80
C VAL A 143 11.27 16.32 -6.34
N ALA A 144 10.62 15.65 -5.38
CA ALA A 144 10.85 15.85 -3.96
C ALA A 144 12.31 15.54 -3.60
N PHE A 145 12.83 14.38 -4.05
CA PHE A 145 14.25 14.02 -3.84
C PHE A 145 15.23 15.04 -4.44
N ARG A 146 14.89 15.68 -5.57
CA ARG A 146 15.77 16.69 -6.20
C ARG A 146 15.77 18.04 -5.49
N LYS A 147 14.64 18.45 -4.91
CA LYS A 147 14.51 19.75 -4.25
C LYS A 147 15.09 19.75 -2.84
N GLU A 148 15.14 18.60 -2.19
CA GLU A 148 15.41 18.53 -0.76
C GLU A 148 16.90 18.35 -0.45
N GLY A 149 17.62 19.46 -0.37
CA GLY A 149 19.05 19.51 -0.03
C GLY A 149 19.37 19.28 1.46
N ARG A 150 18.76 18.28 2.13
CA ARG A 150 18.93 18.10 3.59
C ARG A 150 18.84 16.64 4.05
N THR A 151 19.85 16.21 4.82
CA THR A 151 20.06 14.85 5.38
C THR A 151 18.86 14.28 6.16
N THR A 152 18.05 15.15 6.76
CA THR A 152 16.90 14.76 7.59
C THR A 152 15.73 14.22 6.76
N SER A 153 15.51 14.71 5.52
CA SER A 153 14.45 14.20 4.64
C SER A 153 14.79 12.80 4.12
N LEU A 154 16.05 12.57 3.72
CA LEU A 154 16.50 11.26 3.24
C LEU A 154 16.30 10.15 4.29
N TRP A 155 16.53 10.45 5.57
CA TRP A 155 16.36 9.50 6.66
C TRP A 155 14.91 9.01 6.78
N TRP A 156 13.93 9.90 6.61
CA TRP A 156 12.52 9.54 6.60
C TRP A 156 12.17 8.63 5.42
N TRP A 157 12.60 9.00 4.21
CA TRP A 157 12.37 8.18 3.02
C TRP A 157 12.96 6.77 3.14
N LEU A 158 14.18 6.65 3.68
CA LEU A 158 14.81 5.34 3.92
C LEU A 158 14.06 4.54 4.99
N THR A 159 13.66 5.19 6.07
CA THR A 159 12.93 4.54 7.17
C THR A 159 11.57 4.03 6.69
N ASP A 160 10.81 4.86 5.97
CA ASP A 160 9.53 4.47 5.39
C ASP A 160 9.71 3.33 4.37
N ALA A 161 10.74 3.37 3.53
CA ALA A 161 11.04 2.29 2.58
C ALA A 161 11.33 0.96 3.30
N VAL A 162 12.12 0.97 4.38
CA VAL A 162 12.39 -0.21 5.20
C VAL A 162 11.12 -0.71 5.87
N LEU A 163 10.30 0.18 6.45
CA LEU A 163 9.05 -0.20 7.11
C LEU A 163 8.03 -0.76 6.13
N LEU A 164 7.91 -0.18 4.93
CA LEU A 164 7.08 -0.71 3.86
C LEU A 164 7.54 -2.12 3.44
N ALA A 165 8.85 -2.32 3.29
CA ALA A 165 9.41 -3.63 2.97
C ALA A 165 9.13 -4.66 4.08
N VAL A 166 9.39 -4.31 5.35
CA VAL A 166 9.09 -5.16 6.51
C VAL A 166 7.60 -5.49 6.57
N GLY A 167 6.73 -4.50 6.40
CA GLY A 167 5.29 -4.68 6.33
C GLY A 167 4.90 -5.65 5.22
N ALA A 168 5.48 -5.50 4.02
CA ALA A 168 5.24 -6.40 2.89
C ALA A 168 5.70 -7.84 3.18
N PHE A 169 6.87 -8.03 3.77
CA PHE A 169 7.34 -9.36 4.18
C PHE A 169 6.41 -10.02 5.20
N LEU A 170 5.97 -9.27 6.22
CA LEU A 170 4.97 -9.74 7.18
C LEU A 170 3.64 -10.07 6.47
N GLY A 171 3.23 -9.24 5.52
CA GLY A 171 2.05 -9.46 4.70
C GLY A 171 2.11 -10.76 3.90
N VAL A 172 3.25 -11.05 3.26
CA VAL A 172 3.50 -12.31 2.55
C VAL A 172 3.40 -13.50 3.50
N ALA A 173 4.02 -13.42 4.69
CA ALA A 173 3.97 -14.48 5.68
C ALA A 173 2.53 -14.74 6.16
N VAL A 174 1.77 -13.68 6.44
CA VAL A 174 0.36 -13.81 6.86
C VAL A 174 -0.51 -14.32 5.72
N TYR A 175 -0.27 -13.88 4.48
CA TYR A 175 -0.99 -14.39 3.33
C TYR A 175 -0.77 -15.90 3.16
N ALA A 176 0.49 -16.35 3.26
CA ALA A 176 0.85 -17.77 3.17
C ALA A 176 0.14 -18.61 4.24
N LEU A 177 0.01 -18.10 5.46
CA LEU A 177 -0.74 -18.74 6.54
C LEU A 177 -2.26 -18.74 6.28
N ALA A 178 -2.79 -17.71 5.63
CA ALA A 178 -4.21 -17.61 5.29
C ALA A 178 -4.61 -18.43 4.05
N SER A 179 -3.63 -18.91 3.28
CA SER A 179 -3.79 -19.73 2.08
C SER A 179 -3.38 -21.19 2.27
N ALA A 180 -2.98 -21.58 3.48
CA ALA A 180 -2.60 -22.94 3.86
C ALA A 180 -3.80 -23.71 4.43
#